data_AF-A0A7Y8F5R3-F1
#
_entry.id   AF-A0A7Y8F5R3-F1
#
_cell.length_a   1.000
_cell.length_b   1.000
_cell.length_c   1.000
_cell.angle_alpha   90.00
_cell.angle_beta   90.00
_cell.angle_gamma   90.00
#
_symmetry.space_group_name_H-M   'P 1'
#
loop_
_entity.id
_entity.type
_entity.pdbx_description
1 polymer ?
#
loop_
_entity_poly.entity_id
_entity_poly.type
_entity_poly.pdbx_seq_one_letter_code
_entity_poly.pdbx_strand_id
1 'polypeptide(L)'
;MSRYKGMSSKGSLTVEDLVELVDIYRRLQAMHAGLNPVSTQRFPVMAAAATVKAAWAEVSGAEQGWSFPAEYVVKPGERKPTGV
;
A
#
# COMPACT_ATOMS: atom_id res chain seq x y z
N MET A 1 -5.38 37.79 -14.99
CA MET A 1 -5.23 36.67 -14.05
C MET A 1 -4.90 35.42 -14.85
N SER A 2 -3.66 34.95 -14.75
CA SER A 2 -3.10 33.92 -15.63
C SER A 2 -3.63 32.54 -15.24
N ARG A 3 -4.33 31.86 -16.16
CA ARG A 3 -4.70 30.45 -16.02
C ARG A 3 -3.43 29.62 -16.19
N TYR A 4 -3.05 28.85 -15.16
CA TYR A 4 -1.93 27.91 -15.24
C TYR A 4 -2.22 26.84 -16.31
N LYS A 5 -1.61 27.04 -17.49
CA LYS A 5 -1.65 26.12 -18.63
C LYS A 5 -0.61 25.03 -18.38
N GLY A 6 -1.02 23.94 -17.74
CA GLY A 6 -0.10 22.83 -17.45
C GLY A 6 -0.48 21.90 -16.30
N MET A 7 -1.67 22.01 -15.70
CA MET A 7 -2.20 20.92 -14.87
C MET A 7 -2.49 19.74 -15.79
N SER A 8 -1.44 18.93 -15.98
CA SER A 8 -1.49 17.56 -16.47
C SER A 8 -2.72 16.89 -15.87
N SER A 9 -3.42 16.09 -16.66
CA SER A 9 -4.48 15.18 -16.25
C SER A 9 -3.93 14.07 -15.33
N LYS A 10 -3.15 14.44 -14.31
CA LYS A 10 -2.75 13.60 -13.20
C LYS A 10 -4.06 13.16 -12.56
N GLY A 11 -4.47 11.93 -12.84
CA GLY A 11 -5.49 11.27 -12.02
C GLY A 11 -5.07 11.49 -10.57
N SER A 12 -5.89 12.21 -9.82
CA SER A 12 -5.68 12.36 -8.39
C SER A 12 -5.64 10.94 -7.82
N LEU A 13 -4.58 10.59 -7.11
CA LEU A 13 -4.55 9.35 -6.34
C LEU A 13 -5.83 9.27 -5.50
N THR A 14 -6.56 8.20 -5.70
CA THR A 14 -7.83 7.93 -5.06
C THR A 14 -7.61 7.22 -3.73
N VAL A 15 -8.66 7.13 -2.92
CA VAL A 15 -8.61 6.33 -1.68
C VAL A 15 -8.40 4.85 -2.02
N GLU A 16 -8.98 4.39 -3.12
CA GLU A 16 -8.82 3.03 -3.65
C GLU A 16 -7.35 2.72 -3.98
N ASP A 17 -6.62 3.65 -4.58
CA ASP A 17 -5.19 3.49 -4.87
C ASP A 17 -4.37 3.33 -3.57
N LEU A 18 -4.71 4.10 -2.53
CA LEU A 18 -4.07 3.99 -1.21
C LEU A 18 -4.36 2.65 -0.54
N VAL A 19 -5.60 2.14 -0.67
CA VAL A 19 -5.99 0.82 -0.18
C VAL A 19 -5.23 -0.28 -0.93
N GLU A 20 -5.06 -0.15 -2.25
CA GLU A 20 -4.32 -1.12 -3.05
C GLU A 20 -2.84 -1.21 -2.63
N LEU A 21 -2.18 -0.07 -2.37
CA LEU A 21 -0.80 -0.07 -1.87
C LEU A 21 -0.68 -0.81 -0.53
N VAL A 22 -1.66 -0.67 0.37
CA VAL A 22 -1.69 -1.40 1.65
C VAL A 22 -1.85 -2.90 1.43
N ASP A 23 -2.74 -3.30 0.51
CA ASP A 23 -2.96 -4.71 0.19
C ASP A 23 -1.73 -5.35 -0.44
N ILE A 24 -1.04 -4.65 -1.35
CA ILE A 24 0.24 -5.08 -1.93
C ILE A 24 1.28 -5.26 -0.82
N TYR A 25 1.42 -4.29 0.09
CA TYR A 25 2.35 -4.40 1.22
C TYR A 25 2.08 -5.63 2.08
N ARG A 26 0.82 -5.91 2.42
CA ARG A 26 0.43 -7.09 3.21
C ARG A 26 0.78 -8.40 2.50
N ARG A 27 0.52 -8.48 1.19
CA ARG A 27 0.89 -9.65 0.37
C ARG A 27 2.41 -9.85 0.35
N LEU A 28 3.19 -8.77 0.21
CA LEU A 28 4.66 -8.83 0.26
C LEU A 28 5.16 -9.32 1.63
N GLN A 29 4.56 -8.86 2.74
CA GLN A 29 4.89 -9.33 4.08
C GLN A 29 4.58 -10.82 4.26
N ALA A 30 3.41 -11.27 3.78
CA ALA A 30 3.03 -12.68 3.84
C ALA A 30 3.98 -13.56 3.01
N MET A 31 4.36 -13.11 1.80
CA MET A 31 5.38 -13.80 0.99
C MET A 31 6.72 -13.85 1.70
N HIS A 32 7.20 -12.74 2.26
CA HIS A 32 8.46 -12.69 3.01
C HIS A 32 8.46 -13.64 4.22
N ALA A 33 7.35 -13.71 4.96
CA ALA A 33 7.19 -14.61 6.09
C ALA A 33 7.18 -16.10 5.68
N GLY A 34 6.62 -16.42 4.52
CA GLY A 34 6.58 -17.78 3.97
C GLY A 34 7.89 -18.26 3.33
N LEU A 35 8.84 -17.38 3.07
CA LEU A 35 10.12 -17.75 2.46
C LEU A 35 11.09 -18.39 3.45
N ASN A 36 11.80 -19.44 3.01
CA ASN A 36 12.91 -20.04 3.75
C ASN A 36 13.95 -18.96 4.15
N PRO A 37 14.42 -18.91 5.40
CA PRO A 37 15.37 -17.91 5.91
C PRO A 37 16.63 -17.68 5.06
N VAL A 38 17.12 -18.70 4.35
CA VAL A 38 18.33 -18.59 3.50
C VAL A 38 18.00 -18.36 2.01
N SER A 39 16.72 -18.18 1.66
CA SER A 39 16.31 -17.91 0.29
C SER A 39 16.80 -16.54 -0.17
N THR A 40 17.47 -16.50 -1.32
CA THR A 40 17.93 -15.28 -1.99
C THR A 40 16.79 -14.34 -2.37
N GLN A 41 15.55 -14.86 -2.45
CA GLN A 41 14.35 -14.09 -2.76
C GLN A 41 13.87 -13.22 -1.60
N ARG A 42 14.32 -13.46 -0.36
CA ARG A 42 13.89 -12.69 0.82
C ARG A 42 14.24 -11.22 0.69
N PHE A 43 15.46 -10.92 0.24
CA PHE A 43 15.94 -9.54 0.14
C PHE A 43 15.15 -8.72 -0.89
N PRO A 44 14.93 -9.19 -2.13
CA PRO A 44 14.04 -8.52 -3.08
C PRO A 44 12.62 -8.29 -2.56
N VAL A 45 12.00 -9.29 -1.90
CA VAL A 45 10.62 -9.16 -1.39
C VAL A 45 10.55 -8.15 -0.23
N MET A 46 11.55 -8.15 0.65
CA MET A 46 11.66 -7.17 1.73
C MET A 46 11.85 -5.75 1.19
N ALA A 47 12.72 -5.57 0.19
CA ALA A 47 12.94 -4.28 -0.46
C ALA A 47 11.66 -3.76 -1.12
N ALA A 48 10.95 -4.61 -1.86
CA ALA A 48 9.66 -4.25 -2.45
C ALA A 48 8.63 -3.82 -1.39
N ALA A 49 8.55 -4.54 -0.26
CA ALA A 49 7.66 -4.17 0.83
C ALA A 49 8.01 -2.79 1.43
N ALA A 50 9.30 -2.50 1.59
CA ALA A 50 9.78 -1.20 2.08
C ALA A 50 9.44 -0.07 1.09
N THR A 51 9.64 -0.30 -0.21
CA THR A 51 9.31 0.68 -1.25
C THR A 51 7.81 0.98 -1.31
N VAL A 52 6.95 -0.03 -1.24
CA VAL A 52 5.49 0.18 -1.23
C VAL A 52 5.05 0.95 0.00
N LYS A 53 5.63 0.66 1.16
CA LYS A 53 5.38 1.41 2.40
C LYS A 53 5.80 2.88 2.26
N ALA A 54 6.98 3.14 1.70
CA ALA A 54 7.46 4.50 1.47
C ALA A 54 6.58 5.26 0.46
N ALA A 55 6.18 4.60 -0.63
CA ALA A 55 5.28 5.18 -1.62
C ALA A 55 3.95 5.59 -0.98
N TRP A 56 3.32 4.71 -0.19
CA TRP A 56 2.09 5.04 0.51
C TRP A 56 2.25 6.23 1.47
N ALA A 57 3.35 6.30 2.22
CA ALA A 57 3.59 7.41 3.15
C ALA A 57 3.68 8.76 2.41
N GLU A 58 4.40 8.78 1.29
CA GLU A 58 4.53 9.97 0.43
C GLU A 58 3.18 10.39 -0.16
N VAL A 59 2.41 9.43 -0.69
CA VAL A 59 1.17 9.75 -1.41
C VAL A 59 -0.04 10.00 -0.51
N SER A 60 -0.01 9.50 0.74
CA SER A 60 -1.08 9.72 1.71
C SER A 60 -0.92 11.01 2.52
N GLY A 61 0.27 11.63 2.52
CA GLY A 61 0.57 12.79 3.37
C GLY A 61 0.70 12.47 4.87
N ALA A 62 0.86 11.19 5.23
CA ALA A 62 1.06 10.78 6.62
C ALA A 62 2.50 11.06 7.07
N GLU A 63 2.76 12.26 7.61
CA GLU A 63 4.12 12.70 7.97
C GLU A 63 4.76 11.94 9.14
N GLN A 64 3.98 11.40 10.09
CA GLN A 64 4.52 10.59 11.19
C GLN A 64 3.50 9.56 11.66
N GLY A 65 3.92 8.30 11.72
CA GLY A 65 3.15 7.22 12.33
C GLY A 65 2.24 6.50 11.34
N TRP A 66 2.71 5.36 10.85
CA TRP A 66 1.85 4.33 10.28
C TRP A 66 0.88 3.85 11.37
N SER A 67 -0.30 4.45 11.43
CA SER A 67 -1.44 3.92 12.18
C SER A 67 -2.64 3.99 11.25
N PHE A 68 -3.09 2.81 10.85
CA PHE A 68 -4.15 2.66 9.88
C PHE A 68 -5.50 2.83 10.59
N PRO A 69 -6.52 3.47 9.98
CA PRO A 69 -7.84 3.57 10.59
C PRO A 69 -8.41 2.16 10.80
N ALA A 70 -8.73 1.83 12.05
CA ALA A 70 -9.20 0.50 12.44
C ALA A 70 -10.42 0.02 11.63
N GLU A 71 -11.16 0.97 11.06
CA GLU A 71 -12.37 0.81 10.25
C GLU A 71 -12.15 0.01 8.96
N TYR A 72 -10.94 0.08 8.38
CA TYR A 72 -10.61 -0.64 7.13
C TYR A 72 -9.80 -1.91 7.39
N VAL A 73 -9.51 -2.24 8.65
CA VAL A 73 -8.83 -3.48 9.02
C VAL A 73 -9.87 -4.57 8.97
N VAL A 74 -9.92 -5.29 7.84
CA VAL A 74 -10.64 -6.57 7.78
C VAL A 74 -10.09 -7.43 8.90
N LYS A 75 -10.93 -7.71 9.91
CA LYS A 75 -10.50 -8.52 11.05
C LYS A 75 -10.11 -9.90 10.53
N PRO A 76 -9.02 -10.51 11.04
CA PRO A 76 -8.67 -11.87 10.64
C PRO A 76 -9.83 -12.80 10.99
N GLY A 77 -10.55 -13.24 9.95
CA GLY A 77 -11.76 -14.07 10.07
C GLY A 77 -12.99 -13.52 9.31
N GLU A 78 -13.03 -12.23 8.98
CA GLU A 78 -14.13 -11.65 8.19
C GLU A 78 -13.84 -11.83 6.69
N ARG A 79 -14.47 -12.84 6.08
CA ARG A 79 -14.54 -12.92 4.62
C ARG A 79 -15.26 -11.67 4.11
N LYS A 80 -14.59 -10.93 3.22
CA LYS A 80 -15.22 -9.87 2.41
C LYS A 80 -16.48 -10.47 1.77
N PRO A 81 -17.67 -9.84 1.90
CA PRO A 81 -18.84 -10.33 1.19
C PRO A 81 -18.52 -10.23 -0.30
N THR A 82 -18.42 -11.38 -0.96
CA THR A 82 -18.37 -11.47 -2.41
C THR A 82 -19.76 -11.06 -2.90
N GLY A 83 -19.90 -9.78 -3.22
CA GLY A 83 -21.03 -9.29 -3.97
C GLY A 83 -20.93 -9.78 -5.41
N VAL A 84 -22.03 -10.38 -5.86
CA VAL A 84 -22.34 -10.97 -7.17
C VAL A 84 -21.85 -12.41 -7.36
#